data_AF-A0A846T6M8-F1
#
_entry.id   AF-A0A846T6M8-F1
#
_cell.length_a   1.000
_cell.length_b   1.000
_cell.length_c   1.000
_cell.angle_alpha   90.00
_cell.angle_beta   90.00
_cell.angle_gamma   90.00
#
_symmetry.space_group_name_H-M   'P 1'
#
loop_
_entity.id
_entity.type
_entity.pdbx_description
1 polymer ?
#
loop_
_entity_poly.entity_id
_entity_poly.type
_entity_poly.pdbx_seq_one_letter_code
_entity_poly.pdbx_strand_id
1 'polypeptide(L)'
;MAQFEFNFDAIALREALTKLPDILAWEKLDPPAPAEIYIPTMHSKALQPEVSIVEGMRGAGKSFWTAVLADDKTRALIAKVGNIETSSQLIVKVGFGLDFDNQQFPNSQRIASLLDQGCTPDDIWRSVLLRAVLIVLEKNLFLSMTR
;
A
#
# COMPACT_ATOMS: atom_id res chain seq x y z
N MET A 1 1.85 0.93 -41.27
CA MET A 1 1.60 1.38 -39.88
C MET A 1 0.12 1.72 -39.82
N ALA A 2 -0.66 1.00 -39.00
CA ALA A 2 -2.10 1.28 -38.87
C ALA A 2 -2.26 2.59 -38.08
N GLN A 3 -2.83 3.60 -38.74
CA GLN A 3 -3.12 4.89 -38.14
C GLN A 3 -4.44 4.71 -37.37
N PHE A 4 -4.38 4.65 -36.05
CA PHE A 4 -5.58 4.66 -35.22
C PHE A 4 -6.21 6.06 -35.32
N GLU A 5 -7.35 6.16 -35.99
CA GLU A 5 -8.21 7.35 -35.90
C GLU A 5 -8.80 7.41 -34.49
N PHE A 6 -8.22 8.27 -33.65
CA PHE A 6 -8.76 8.54 -32.35
C PHE A 6 -9.94 9.51 -32.51
N ASN A 7 -11.17 8.97 -32.43
CA ASN A 7 -12.37 9.80 -32.41
C ASN A 7 -12.60 10.35 -31.00
N PHE A 8 -12.40 11.66 -30.82
CA PHE A 8 -12.59 12.33 -29.55
C PHE A 8 -14.03 12.83 -29.40
N ASP A 9 -14.84 12.10 -28.63
CA ASP A 9 -16.18 12.53 -28.25
C ASP A 9 -16.13 13.43 -27.00
N ALA A 10 -16.18 14.74 -27.23
CA ALA A 10 -16.14 15.74 -26.17
C ALA A 10 -17.35 15.68 -25.21
N ILE A 11 -18.51 15.21 -25.68
CA ILE A 11 -19.72 15.12 -24.85
C ILE A 11 -19.58 13.93 -23.91
N ALA A 12 -19.23 12.76 -24.45
CA ALA A 12 -18.99 11.56 -23.66
C ALA A 12 -17.89 11.79 -22.60
N LEU A 13 -16.81 12.48 -22.95
CA LEU A 13 -15.76 12.83 -21.99
C LEU A 13 -16.30 13.72 -20.87
N ARG A 14 -17.06 14.77 -21.20
CA ARG A 14 -17.63 15.68 -20.20
C ARG A 14 -18.57 14.93 -19.25
N GLU A 15 -19.42 14.07 -19.78
CA GLU A 15 -20.29 13.22 -18.95
C GLU A 15 -19.50 12.29 -18.04
N ALA A 16 -18.42 11.68 -18.54
CA ALA A 16 -17.55 10.84 -17.73
C ALA A 16 -16.88 11.63 -16.59
N LEU A 17 -16.38 12.83 -16.88
CA LEU A 17 -15.78 13.72 -15.87
C LEU A 17 -16.79 14.11 -14.77
N THR A 18 -18.06 14.35 -15.13
CA THR A 18 -19.11 14.65 -14.13
C THR A 18 -19.48 13.46 -13.23
N LYS A 19 -19.17 12.24 -13.67
CA LYS A 19 -19.42 11.01 -12.91
C LYS A 19 -18.23 10.59 -12.03
N LEU A 20 -17.11 11.32 -12.09
CA LEU A 20 -15.97 11.02 -11.23
C LEU A 20 -16.37 11.21 -9.76
N PRO A 21 -16.00 10.25 -8.89
CA PRO A 21 -16.36 10.34 -7.49
C PRO A 21 -15.57 11.47 -6.82
N ASP A 22 -16.23 12.20 -5.90
CA ASP A 22 -15.60 13.26 -5.11
C ASP A 22 -14.77 12.65 -3.96
N ILE A 23 -13.66 12.00 -4.34
CA ILE A 23 -12.73 11.37 -3.40
C ILE A 23 -11.48 12.24 -3.32
N LEU A 24 -11.28 12.87 -2.16
CA LEU A 24 -10.16 13.79 -1.92
C LEU A 24 -8.82 13.05 -1.69
N ALA A 25 -8.86 11.84 -1.11
CA ALA A 25 -7.67 11.06 -0.80
C ALA A 25 -7.97 9.57 -0.59
N TRP A 26 -6.98 8.72 -0.90
CA TRP A 26 -6.99 7.30 -0.55
C TRP A 26 -6.51 7.14 0.90
N GLU A 27 -7.45 7.10 1.85
CA GLU A 27 -7.16 7.04 3.29
C GLU A 27 -7.35 5.65 3.89
N LYS A 28 -7.75 4.66 3.07
CA LYS A 28 -7.94 3.26 3.48
C LYS A 28 -6.95 2.33 2.78
N LEU A 29 -6.75 1.14 3.35
CA LEU A 29 -6.00 0.04 2.71
C LEU A 29 -6.85 -0.77 1.73
N ASP A 30 -8.07 -0.35 1.44
CA ASP A 30 -8.90 -1.01 0.44
C ASP A 30 -8.24 -0.88 -0.94
N PRO A 31 -8.01 -2.00 -1.65
CA PRO A 31 -7.34 -1.95 -2.95
C PRO A 31 -8.23 -1.24 -3.98
N PRO A 32 -7.66 -0.37 -4.83
CA PRO A 32 -8.39 0.21 -5.96
C PRO A 32 -8.82 -0.85 -6.96
N ALA A 33 -9.88 -0.55 -7.73
CA ALA A 33 -10.27 -1.41 -8.83
C ALA A 33 -9.16 -1.44 -9.90
N PRO A 34 -8.96 -2.56 -10.61
CA PRO A 34 -7.94 -2.65 -11.67
C PRO A 34 -7.98 -1.52 -12.71
N ALA A 35 -9.17 -1.03 -13.04
CA ALA A 35 -9.37 0.06 -14.01
C ALA A 35 -8.97 1.45 -13.47
N GLU A 36 -8.80 1.60 -12.16
CA GLU A 36 -8.38 2.84 -11.50
C GLU A 36 -6.85 2.93 -11.34
N ILE A 37 -6.13 1.84 -11.66
CA ILE A 37 -4.68 1.78 -11.51
C ILE A 37 -4.02 2.23 -12.81
N TYR A 38 -3.33 3.36 -12.73
CA TYR A 38 -2.45 3.86 -13.78
C TYR A 38 -1.00 3.89 -13.27
N ILE A 39 -0.08 3.23 -13.98
CA ILE A 39 1.35 3.20 -13.66
C ILE A 39 2.11 4.03 -14.70
N PRO A 40 2.51 5.28 -14.40
CA PRO A 40 3.43 6.01 -15.25
C PRO A 40 4.75 5.26 -15.35
N THR A 41 5.34 5.15 -16.55
CA THR A 41 6.59 4.42 -16.77
C THR A 41 7.72 4.89 -15.85
N MET A 42 7.77 6.20 -15.56
CA MET A 42 8.75 6.82 -14.66
C MET A 42 8.60 6.43 -13.19
N HIS A 43 7.43 5.93 -12.78
CA HIS A 43 7.15 5.54 -11.39
C HIS A 43 7.43 4.05 -11.11
N SER A 44 7.68 3.24 -12.15
CA SER A 44 7.95 1.80 -12.00
C SER A 44 9.10 1.50 -11.04
N LYS A 45 10.17 2.32 -11.07
CA LYS A 45 11.31 2.21 -10.14
C LYS A 45 10.90 2.37 -8.68
N ALA A 46 9.97 3.27 -8.35
CA ALA A 46 9.52 3.50 -6.98
C ALA A 46 8.72 2.31 -6.41
N LEU A 47 8.27 1.39 -7.26
CA LEU A 47 7.53 0.20 -6.88
C LEU A 47 8.43 -1.04 -6.79
N GLN A 48 9.73 -0.90 -7.04
CA GLN A 48 10.69 -1.99 -6.92
C GLN A 48 10.98 -2.30 -5.45
N PRO A 49 11.00 -3.59 -5.05
CA PRO A 49 11.28 -3.99 -3.67
C PRO A 49 12.65 -3.53 -3.14
N GLU A 50 13.61 -3.35 -4.04
CA GLU A 50 14.96 -2.88 -3.74
C GLU A 50 15.00 -1.40 -3.35
N VAL A 51 13.94 -0.64 -3.66
CA VAL A 51 13.81 0.76 -3.28
C VAL A 51 13.19 0.85 -1.89
N SER A 52 14.04 0.98 -0.88
CA SER A 52 13.60 1.02 0.52
C SER A 52 12.93 2.32 0.95
N ILE A 53 13.18 3.43 0.24
CA ILE A 53 12.62 4.74 0.55
C ILE A 53 12.07 5.38 -0.73
N VAL A 54 10.80 5.78 -0.68
CA VAL A 54 10.13 6.50 -1.76
C VAL A 54 9.73 7.87 -1.26
N GLU A 55 10.37 8.90 -1.80
CA GLU A 55 10.03 10.29 -1.52
C GLU A 55 8.93 10.78 -2.47
N GLY A 56 8.02 11.59 -1.94
CA GLY A 56 6.97 12.18 -2.75
C GLY A 56 6.24 13.29 -2.01
N MET A 57 5.77 14.27 -2.77
CA MET A 57 5.00 15.42 -2.26
C MET A 57 3.70 14.97 -1.59
N ARG A 58 3.03 15.88 -0.84
CA ARG A 58 1.65 15.65 -0.38
C ARG A 58 0.77 15.43 -1.62
N GLY A 59 -0.10 14.42 -1.58
CA GLY A 59 -0.97 14.09 -2.71
C GLY A 59 -0.31 13.26 -3.82
N ALA A 60 0.97 12.87 -3.71
CA ALA A 60 1.64 12.04 -4.70
C ALA A 60 1.15 10.56 -4.78
N GLY A 61 0.08 10.21 -4.06
CA GLY A 61 -0.51 8.87 -4.10
C GLY A 61 0.21 7.81 -3.27
N LYS A 62 1.05 8.18 -2.28
CA LYS A 62 1.76 7.19 -1.44
C LYS A 62 0.81 6.19 -0.77
N SER A 63 -0.27 6.66 -0.14
CA SER A 63 -1.29 5.79 0.48
C SER A 63 -2.01 4.89 -0.54
N PHE A 64 -2.30 5.41 -1.74
CA PHE A 64 -2.85 4.63 -2.84
C PHE A 64 -1.91 3.48 -3.22
N TRP A 65 -0.62 3.76 -3.40
CA TRP A 65 0.38 2.73 -3.71
C TRP A 65 0.60 1.76 -2.56
N THR A 66 0.48 2.20 -1.30
CA THR A 66 0.48 1.29 -0.15
C THR A 66 -0.67 0.29 -0.23
N ALA A 67 -1.89 0.72 -0.55
CA ALA A 67 -3.04 -0.16 -0.73
C ALA A 67 -2.84 -1.13 -1.91
N VAL A 68 -2.37 -0.62 -3.06
CA VAL A 68 -2.08 -1.43 -4.26
C VAL A 68 -1.04 -2.52 -3.99
N LEU A 69 0.03 -2.19 -3.24
CA LEU A 69 1.10 -3.14 -2.94
C LEU A 69 0.68 -4.14 -1.84
N ALA A 70 -0.20 -3.74 -0.92
CA ALA A 70 -0.66 -4.59 0.18
C ALA A 70 -1.61 -5.72 -0.30
N ASP A 71 -2.40 -5.51 -1.36
CA ASP A 71 -3.30 -6.52 -1.91
C ASP A 71 -2.63 -7.40 -2.98
N ASP A 72 -2.85 -8.71 -2.90
CA ASP A 72 -2.21 -9.69 -3.77
C ASP A 72 -2.65 -9.57 -5.24
N LYS A 73 -3.92 -9.22 -5.50
CA LYS A 73 -4.46 -9.14 -6.87
C LYS A 73 -3.96 -7.90 -7.57
N THR A 74 -4.01 -6.75 -6.91
CA THR A 74 -3.47 -5.50 -7.48
C THR A 74 -1.95 -5.57 -7.62
N ARG A 75 -1.25 -6.18 -6.66
CA ARG A 75 0.20 -6.42 -6.75
C ARG A 75 0.57 -7.29 -7.96
N ALA A 76 -0.15 -8.40 -8.18
CA ALA A 76 0.06 -9.26 -9.35
C ALA A 76 -0.22 -8.52 -10.68
N LEU A 77 -1.25 -7.67 -10.72
CA LEU A 77 -1.56 -6.84 -11.88
C LEU A 77 -0.40 -5.88 -12.20
N ILE A 78 0.10 -5.14 -11.21
CA ILE A 78 1.19 -4.19 -11.45
C ILE A 78 2.51 -4.89 -11.75
N ALA A 79 2.74 -6.10 -11.25
CA ALA A 79 3.91 -6.90 -11.62
C ALA A 79 3.90 -7.20 -13.12
N LYS A 80 2.73 -7.55 -13.67
CA LYS A 80 2.54 -7.84 -15.10
C LYS A 80 2.61 -6.59 -15.97
N VAL A 81 2.02 -5.48 -15.54
CA VAL A 81 1.91 -4.24 -16.35
C VAL A 81 3.17 -3.39 -16.25
N GLY A 82 3.75 -3.29 -15.05
CA GLY A 82 4.91 -2.44 -14.74
C GLY A 82 6.27 -3.10 -14.96
N ASN A 83 6.30 -4.37 -15.40
CA ASN A 83 7.51 -5.18 -15.53
C ASN A 83 8.32 -5.28 -14.22
N ILE A 84 7.61 -5.53 -13.10
CA ILE A 84 8.20 -5.64 -11.75
C ILE A 84 8.15 -7.11 -11.35
N GLU A 85 9.07 -7.91 -11.92
CA GLU A 85 9.04 -9.38 -11.86
C GLU A 85 8.96 -9.93 -10.42
N THR A 86 9.70 -9.34 -9.49
CA THR A 86 9.79 -9.82 -8.10
C THR A 86 8.50 -9.57 -7.31
N SER A 87 7.65 -8.62 -7.71
CA SER A 87 6.50 -8.17 -6.90
C SER A 87 5.42 -9.24 -6.72
N SER A 88 5.30 -10.16 -7.69
CA SER A 88 4.30 -11.25 -7.65
C SER A 88 4.56 -12.34 -6.60
N GLN A 89 5.81 -12.49 -6.15
CA GLN A 89 6.22 -13.52 -5.18
C GLN A 89 6.35 -12.99 -3.75
N LEU A 90 6.16 -11.68 -3.57
CA LEU A 90 6.31 -11.06 -2.27
C LEU A 90 5.08 -11.25 -1.40
N ILE A 91 5.36 -11.41 -0.11
CA ILE A 91 4.37 -11.28 0.94
C ILE A 91 4.53 -9.88 1.52
N VAL A 92 3.59 -9.00 1.23
CA VAL A 92 3.63 -7.60 1.67
C VAL A 92 2.74 -7.44 2.90
N LYS A 93 3.28 -6.79 3.95
CA LYS A 93 2.54 -6.42 5.17
C LYS A 93 2.80 -4.95 5.49
N VAL A 94 1.74 -4.22 5.79
CA VAL A 94 1.82 -2.81 6.14
C VAL A 94 2.17 -2.68 7.62
N GLY A 95 3.30 -2.04 7.92
CA GLY A 95 3.80 -1.84 9.28
C GLY A 95 3.46 -0.49 9.90
N PHE A 96 2.97 0.46 9.11
CA PHE A 96 2.56 1.80 9.55
C PHE A 96 1.64 2.44 8.50
N GLY A 97 0.71 3.29 8.94
CA GLY A 97 -0.18 4.02 8.05
C GLY A 97 -1.05 5.04 8.79
N LEU A 98 -1.73 5.90 8.02
CA LEU A 98 -2.71 6.83 8.55
C LEU A 98 -4.05 6.11 8.69
N ASP A 99 -4.44 5.88 9.94
CA ASP A 99 -5.79 5.51 10.38
C ASP A 99 -6.50 4.45 9.52
N PHE A 100 -5.77 3.37 9.23
CA PHE A 100 -6.42 2.11 8.91
C PHE A 100 -6.96 1.61 10.24
N ASP A 101 -8.26 1.35 10.36
CA ASP A 101 -8.98 0.81 11.53
C ASP A 101 -8.52 -0.62 11.89
N ASN A 102 -7.22 -0.87 11.73
CA ASN A 102 -6.59 -2.12 11.44
C ASN A 102 -5.59 -2.36 12.56
N GLN A 103 -5.88 -3.37 13.37
CA GLN A 103 -5.08 -3.78 14.53
C GLN A 103 -3.73 -4.42 14.14
N GLN A 104 -3.23 -4.15 12.93
CA GLN A 104 -2.05 -4.79 12.37
C GLN A 104 -0.74 -4.12 12.78
N PHE A 105 -0.78 -2.84 13.13
CA PHE A 105 0.37 -2.05 13.57
C PHE A 105 -0.07 -0.98 14.58
N PRO A 106 0.84 -0.43 15.42
CA PRO A 106 0.45 0.52 16.45
C PRO A 106 0.08 1.88 15.86
N ASN A 107 -1.01 2.47 16.35
CA ASN A 107 -1.37 3.87 16.05
C ASN A 107 -0.50 4.85 16.87
N SER A 108 -0.62 6.16 16.58
CA SER A 108 0.18 7.20 17.23
C SER A 108 0.04 7.21 18.75
N GLN A 109 -1.17 7.00 19.28
CA GLN A 109 -1.44 6.92 20.72
C GLN A 109 -0.74 5.72 21.35
N ARG A 110 -0.78 4.55 20.69
CA ARG A 110 -0.12 3.33 21.14
C ARG A 110 1.40 3.48 21.12
N ILE A 111 1.96 4.12 20.08
CA ILE A 111 3.39 4.41 20.00
C ILE A 111 3.80 5.32 21.17
N ALA A 112 3.09 6.42 21.41
CA ALA A 112 3.37 7.32 22.52
C ALA A 112 3.33 6.59 23.87
N SER A 113 2.28 5.79 24.11
CA SER A 113 2.17 4.99 25.33
C SER A 113 3.29 3.96 25.51
N LEU A 114 3.82 3.36 24.43
CA LEU A 114 4.93 2.41 24.51
C LEU A 114 6.25 3.12 24.83
N LEU A 115 6.46 4.30 24.27
CA LEU A 115 7.62 5.14 24.58
C LEU A 115 7.60 5.58 26.05
N ASP A 116 6.43 5.97 26.58
CA ASP A 116 6.25 6.34 27.99
C ASP A 116 6.51 5.16 28.95
N GLN A 117 6.34 3.92 28.48
CA GLN A 117 6.64 2.70 29.22
C GLN A 117 8.13 2.29 29.13
N GLY A 118 8.96 3.08 28.46
CA GLY A 118 10.39 2.82 28.31
C GLY A 118 10.76 1.88 27.17
N CYS A 119 9.82 1.50 26.29
CA CYS A 119 10.16 0.78 25.07
C CYS A 119 10.93 1.69 24.12
N THR A 120 11.96 1.16 23.48
CA THR A 120 12.71 1.90 22.47
C THR A 120 11.97 1.88 21.12
N PRO A 121 12.23 2.83 20.21
CA PRO A 121 11.72 2.75 18.83
C PRO A 121 12.08 1.43 18.13
N ASP A 122 13.26 0.89 18.42
CA ASP A 122 13.73 -0.39 17.88
C ASP A 122 12.87 -1.56 18.39
N ASP A 123 12.51 -1.58 19.68
CA ASP A 123 11.58 -2.58 20.24
C ASP A 123 10.23 -2.55 19.53
N ILE A 124 9.70 -1.34 19.27
CA ILE A 124 8.41 -1.15 18.61
C ILE A 124 8.46 -1.71 17.18
N TRP A 125 9.43 -1.27 16.36
CA TRP A 125 9.47 -1.66 14.95
C TRP A 125 9.87 -3.12 14.73
N ARG A 126 10.76 -3.67 15.57
CA ARG A 126 11.04 -5.13 15.56
C ARG A 126 9.81 -5.94 15.96
N SER A 127 9.00 -5.47 16.90
CA SER A 127 7.77 -6.14 17.29
C SER A 127 6.73 -6.15 16.16
N VAL A 128 6.61 -5.05 15.41
CA VAL A 128 5.76 -4.98 14.20
C VAL A 128 6.21 -6.00 13.15
N LEU A 129 7.51 -6.06 12.87
CA LEU A 129 8.08 -7.03 11.93
C LEU A 129 7.86 -8.47 12.40
N LEU A 130 8.15 -8.76 13.67
CA LEU A 130 7.97 -10.09 14.26
C LEU A 130 6.52 -10.54 14.16
N ARG A 131 5.57 -9.65 14.48
CA ARG A 131 4.13 -9.94 14.37
C ARG A 131 3.76 -10.28 12.92
N ALA A 132 4.24 -9.50 11.94
CA ALA A 132 3.99 -9.76 10.53
C ALA A 132 4.53 -11.15 10.11
N VAL A 133 5.76 -11.49 10.50
CA VAL A 133 6.37 -12.79 10.23
C VAL A 133 5.58 -13.93 10.88
N LEU A 134 5.16 -13.78 12.14
CA LEU A 134 4.38 -14.80 12.84
C LEU A 134 3.04 -15.08 12.17
N ILE A 135 2.34 -14.04 11.70
CA ILE A 135 1.10 -14.18 10.93
C ILE A 135 1.36 -14.97 9.64
N VAL A 136 2.43 -14.65 8.92
CA VAL A 136 2.79 -15.33 7.67
C VAL A 136 3.15 -16.79 7.89
N LEU A 137 3.80 -17.10 9.01
CA LEU A 137 4.17 -18.46 9.39
C LEU A 137 3.03 -19.22 10.11
N GLU A 138 1.85 -18.61 10.27
CA GLU A 138 0.72 -19.15 11.03
C GLU A 138 1.10 -19.57 12.46
N LYS A 139 2.03 -18.83 13.07
CA LYS A 139 2.53 -19.06 14.42
C LYS A 139 1.87 -18.11 15.40
N ASN A 140 1.38 -18.66 16.50
CA ASN A 140 0.93 -17.85 17.63
C ASN A 140 2.09 -17.58 18.58
N LEU A 141 2.16 -16.35 19.09
CA LEU A 141 2.97 -15.99 20.26
C LEU A 141 2.30 -16.58 21.51
N PHE A 142 2.30 -17.91 21.64
CA PHE A 142 2.10 -18.53 22.94
C PHE A 142 3.39 -18.37 23.72
N LEU A 143 3.61 -17.18 24.26
CA LEU A 143 4.41 -17.08 25.47
C LEU A 143 3.56 -17.73 26.54
N SER A 144 3.99 -18.91 27.00
CA SER A 144 3.57 -19.45 28.29
C SER A 144 3.94 -18.42 29.35
N MET A 145 3.06 -17.45 29.58
CA MET A 145 3.05 -16.65 30.80
C MET A 145 2.43 -17.52 31.90
N THR A 146 3.09 -18.63 32.20
CA THR A 146 2.95 -19.31 33.48
C THR A 146 3.90 -18.57 34.42
N ARG A 147 3.35 -17.62 35.17
CA ARG A 147 3.83 -17.31 36.51
C ARG A 147 2.78 -17.79 37.49
#